data_AF-A0A9W6T8B9-F1
#
_entry.id   AF-A0A9W6T8B9-F1
#
_cell.length_a   1.000
_cell.length_b   1.000
_cell.length_c   1.000
_cell.angle_alpha   90.00
_cell.angle_beta   90.00
_cell.angle_gamma   90.00
#
_symmetry.space_group_name_H-M   'P 1'
#
loop_
_entity.id
_entity.type
_entity.pdbx_description
1 polymer ?
#
loop_
_entity_poly.entity_id
_entity_poly.type
_entity_poly.pdbx_seq_one_letter_code
_entity_poly.pdbx_strand_id
1 'polypeptide(L)'
;MPTNLYPKDFKDVLLALGIIMGPFGGHAIFPNLKSDMRHPDKFEETLRTTYAVTFLTDTTMALVGFAMFGLLVKDEVTKSVLTTPGYPKFVYILICIMVSIVPLAKTPLNAGPIINIIEFIFGIASNSQSTAAEEDGDKSNDKKQIGVKILKIIIKLFVNGMFVFVSIIYPKFDRIIGLSGASLCSIICIILPCSFYLKLCKPKGNQRLKYYTAIILGTFFGITATYAAIVF
;
A
#
# COMPACT_ATOMS: atom_id res chain seq x y z
N MET A 1 22.27 18.16 -14.50
CA MET A 1 22.47 16.72 -14.82
C MET A 1 21.77 16.42 -16.15
N PRO A 2 22.15 15.40 -16.93
CA PRO A 2 21.53 15.15 -18.23
C PRO A 2 20.05 14.78 -18.07
N THR A 3 19.19 15.40 -18.88
CA THR A 3 17.73 15.21 -18.88
C THR A 3 17.26 14.76 -20.26
N ASN A 4 16.19 13.98 -20.32
CA ASN A 4 15.51 13.55 -21.53
C ASN A 4 14.02 13.90 -21.45
N LEU A 5 13.44 14.32 -22.56
CA LEU A 5 12.00 14.61 -22.64
C LEU A 5 11.18 13.33 -22.88
N TYR A 6 11.77 12.35 -23.57
CA TYR A 6 11.13 11.08 -23.94
C TYR A 6 11.84 9.89 -23.29
N PRO A 7 11.11 8.82 -22.94
CA PRO A 7 11.70 7.58 -22.44
C PRO A 7 12.67 7.01 -23.47
N LYS A 8 13.79 6.46 -23.01
CA LYS A 8 14.81 5.87 -23.89
C LYS A 8 14.34 4.53 -24.45
N ASP A 9 13.67 3.75 -23.59
CA ASP A 9 13.14 2.45 -23.93
C ASP A 9 11.67 2.33 -23.54
N PHE A 10 10.90 1.55 -24.31
CA PHE A 10 9.50 1.24 -23.95
C PHE A 10 9.39 0.47 -22.62
N LYS A 11 10.47 -0.22 -22.22
CA LYS A 11 10.56 -0.94 -20.95
C LYS A 11 10.49 0.00 -19.75
N ASP A 12 11.15 1.16 -19.83
CA ASP A 12 11.14 2.16 -18.77
C ASP A 12 9.73 2.70 -18.54
N VAL A 13 8.93 2.81 -19.61
CA VAL A 13 7.52 3.21 -19.53
C VAL A 13 6.69 2.17 -18.77
N LEU A 14 6.90 0.88 -19.05
CA LEU A 14 6.19 -0.20 -18.38
C LEU A 14 6.58 -0.30 -16.89
N LEU A 15 7.86 -0.13 -16.57
CA LEU A 15 8.34 -0.11 -15.19
C LEU A 15 7.79 1.12 -14.43
N ALA A 16 7.82 2.29 -15.05
CA ALA A 16 7.25 3.52 -14.49
C ALA A 16 5.75 3.39 -14.23
N LEU A 17 5.00 2.72 -15.11
CA LEU A 17 3.57 2.46 -14.92
C LEU A 17 3.31 1.61 -13.68
N GLY A 18 4.12 0.56 -13.46
CA GLY A 18 4.05 -0.25 -12.24
C GLY A 18 4.35 0.57 -10.97
N ILE A 19 5.40 1.40 -11.00
CA ILE A 19 5.80 2.24 -9.87
C ILE A 19 4.72 3.28 -9.55
N ILE A 20 4.14 3.94 -10.58
CA ILE A 20 3.07 4.93 -10.41
C ILE A 20 1.81 4.30 -9.83
N MET A 21 1.49 3.04 -10.17
CA MET A 21 0.33 2.36 -9.58
C MET A 21 0.49 2.03 -8.10
N GLY A 22 1.73 1.89 -7.60
CA GLY A 22 2.02 1.52 -6.22
C GLY A 22 1.37 2.44 -5.18
N PRO A 23 1.63 3.76 -5.18
CA PRO A 23 1.09 4.71 -4.21
C PRO A 23 -0.43 4.77 -4.11
N PHE A 24 -1.15 4.45 -5.19
CA PHE A 24 -2.61 4.53 -5.24
C PHE A 24 -3.32 3.24 -4.77
N GLY A 25 -2.54 2.22 -4.38
CA GLY A 25 -3.05 0.98 -3.80
C GLY A 25 -3.45 1.16 -2.33
N GLY A 26 -4.75 1.08 -2.04
CA GLY A 26 -5.26 1.20 -0.65
C GLY A 26 -6.58 0.49 -0.38
N HIS A 27 -7.15 -0.24 -1.35
CA HIS A 27 -8.52 -0.77 -1.23
C HIS A 27 -8.72 -1.75 -0.08
N ALA A 28 -7.67 -2.46 0.35
CA ALA A 28 -7.73 -3.41 1.46
C ALA A 28 -7.95 -2.74 2.83
N ILE A 29 -7.54 -1.49 3.01
CA ILE A 29 -7.72 -0.75 4.27
C ILE A 29 -9.06 0.01 4.32
N PHE A 30 -9.75 0.17 3.19
CA PHE A 30 -10.97 0.96 3.08
C PHE A 30 -12.09 0.52 4.04
N PRO A 31 -12.36 -0.78 4.25
CA PRO A 31 -13.39 -1.20 5.19
C PRO A 31 -13.09 -0.77 6.63
N ASN A 32 -11.86 -1.00 7.09
CA ASN A 32 -11.42 -0.59 8.44
C ASN A 32 -11.47 0.94 8.57
N LEU A 33 -10.90 1.65 7.58
CA LEU A 33 -10.89 3.11 7.58
C LEU A 33 -12.30 3.69 7.64
N LYS A 34 -13.24 3.17 6.84
CA LYS A 34 -14.63 3.62 6.84
C LYS A 34 -15.34 3.31 8.16
N SER A 35 -15.06 2.15 8.77
CA SER A 35 -15.60 1.77 10.08
C SER A 35 -15.06 2.66 11.20
N ASP A 36 -13.83 3.14 11.08
CA ASP A 36 -13.16 3.98 12.09
C ASP A 36 -13.53 5.47 11.97
N MET A 37 -14.20 5.89 10.88
CA MET A 37 -14.64 7.26 10.70
C MET A 37 -15.82 7.61 11.62
N ARG A 38 -15.74 8.77 12.29
CA ARG A 38 -16.89 9.36 13.03
C ARG A 38 -18.12 9.58 12.13
N HIS A 39 -17.90 9.91 10.86
CA HIS A 39 -18.94 10.13 9.85
C HIS A 39 -18.68 9.25 8.60
N PRO A 40 -19.08 7.96 8.61
CA PRO A 40 -18.78 7.01 7.53
C PRO A 40 -19.41 7.37 6.17
N ASP A 41 -20.44 8.21 6.15
CA ASP A 41 -21.11 8.74 4.97
C ASP A 41 -20.20 9.66 4.14
N LYS A 42 -19.27 10.36 4.78
CA LYS A 42 -18.30 11.26 4.12
C LYS A 42 -17.08 10.55 3.55
N PHE A 43 -17.08 9.22 3.52
CA PHE A 43 -15.93 8.43 3.07
C PHE A 43 -15.50 8.79 1.64
N GLU A 44 -16.44 8.91 0.71
CA GLU A 44 -16.13 9.20 -0.70
C GLU A 44 -15.53 10.61 -0.88
N GLU A 45 -16.08 11.62 -0.20
CA GLU A 45 -15.54 12.99 -0.23
C GLU A 45 -14.13 13.06 0.38
N THR A 46 -13.91 12.29 1.44
CA THR A 46 -12.59 12.15 2.08
C THR A 46 -11.60 11.55 1.08
N LEU A 47 -11.96 10.46 0.40
CA LEU A 47 -11.12 9.84 -0.63
C LEU A 47 -10.81 10.80 -1.77
N ARG A 48 -11.80 11.53 -2.29
CA ARG A 48 -11.57 12.50 -3.39
C ARG A 48 -10.51 13.53 -3.02
N THR A 49 -10.59 14.05 -1.80
CA THR A 49 -9.64 15.06 -1.31
C THR A 49 -8.25 14.47 -1.09
N THR A 50 -8.16 13.31 -0.42
CA THR A 50 -6.85 12.69 -0.13
C THR A 50 -6.14 12.25 -1.40
N TYR A 51 -6.85 11.61 -2.35
CA TYR A 51 -6.26 11.23 -3.64
C TYR A 51 -5.79 12.43 -4.47
N ALA A 52 -6.51 13.55 -4.43
CA ALA A 52 -6.08 14.78 -5.12
C ALA A 52 -4.79 15.35 -4.51
N VAL A 53 -4.71 15.41 -3.19
CA VAL A 53 -3.50 15.86 -2.48
C VAL A 53 -2.34 14.91 -2.78
N THR A 54 -2.54 13.60 -2.67
CA THR A 54 -1.51 12.59 -2.97
C THR A 54 -0.99 12.70 -4.40
N PHE A 55 -1.88 12.83 -5.38
CA PHE A 55 -1.49 12.99 -6.78
C PHE A 55 -0.62 14.24 -6.98
N LEU A 56 -1.01 15.37 -6.37
CA LEU A 56 -0.26 16.61 -6.47
C LEU A 56 1.12 16.48 -5.80
N THR A 57 1.18 15.94 -4.59
CA THR A 57 2.46 15.77 -3.87
C THR A 57 3.41 14.84 -4.60
N ASP A 58 2.92 13.70 -5.10
CA ASP A 58 3.75 12.72 -5.80
C ASP A 58 4.25 13.28 -7.13
N THR A 59 3.39 13.99 -7.86
CA THR A 59 3.77 14.66 -9.11
C THR A 59 4.83 15.74 -8.86
N THR A 60 4.65 16.57 -7.83
CA THR A 60 5.64 17.61 -7.49
C THR A 60 6.99 17.01 -7.10
N MET A 61 6.99 15.92 -6.32
CA MET A 61 8.21 15.20 -5.95
C MET A 61 8.90 14.59 -7.17
N ALA A 62 8.15 14.00 -8.10
CA ALA A 62 8.68 13.45 -9.34
C ALA A 62 9.32 14.53 -10.22
N LEU A 63 8.64 15.66 -10.42
CA LEU A 63 9.14 16.77 -11.23
C LEU A 63 10.39 17.40 -10.63
N VAL A 64 10.38 17.71 -9.33
CA VAL A 64 11.53 18.32 -8.64
C VAL A 64 12.70 17.32 -8.59
N GLY A 65 12.44 16.06 -8.26
CA GLY A 65 13.47 15.02 -8.23
C GLY A 65 14.15 14.82 -9.58
N PHE A 66 13.36 14.79 -10.67
CA PHE A 66 13.91 14.71 -12.02
C PHE A 66 14.64 15.98 -12.44
N ALA A 67 14.16 17.18 -12.06
CA ALA A 67 14.87 18.43 -12.34
C ALA A 67 16.23 18.50 -11.62
N MET A 68 16.32 17.97 -10.38
CA MET A 68 17.56 17.95 -9.60
C MET A 68 18.56 16.92 -10.12
N PHE A 69 18.13 15.68 -10.34
CA PHE A 69 19.04 14.55 -10.59
C PHE A 69 19.03 14.03 -12.03
N GLY A 70 18.00 14.36 -12.82
CA GLY A 70 17.82 13.89 -14.20
C GLY A 70 17.96 12.38 -14.30
N LEU A 71 18.74 11.92 -15.28
CA LEU A 71 19.04 10.51 -15.51
C LEU A 71 19.91 9.85 -14.43
N LEU A 72 20.45 10.61 -13.47
CA LEU A 72 21.30 10.10 -12.39
C LEU A 72 20.51 9.84 -11.10
N VAL A 73 19.18 10.00 -11.14
CA VAL A 73 18.32 9.68 -10.00
C VAL A 73 18.45 8.19 -9.66
N LYS A 74 18.61 7.89 -8.37
CA LYS A 74 18.61 6.53 -7.84
C LYS A 74 17.17 6.04 -7.65
N ASP A 75 17.02 4.80 -7.20
CA ASP A 75 15.74 4.15 -6.85
C ASP A 75 14.80 5.05 -6.01
N GLU A 76 15.39 5.95 -5.22
CA GLU A 76 14.69 6.95 -4.42
C GLU A 76 15.34 8.33 -4.56
N VAL A 77 14.52 9.38 -4.66
CA VAL A 77 15.00 10.77 -4.66
C VAL A 77 15.68 11.11 -3.32
N THR A 78 15.16 10.62 -2.20
CA THR A 78 15.74 10.76 -0.86
C THR A 78 17.14 10.15 -0.79
N LYS A 79 17.33 8.92 -1.31
CA LYS A 79 18.64 8.27 -1.44
C LYS A 79 19.59 9.07 -2.33
N SER A 80 19.08 9.69 -3.39
CA SER A 80 19.86 10.57 -4.27
C SER A 80 20.38 11.81 -3.53
N VAL A 81 19.52 12.46 -2.73
CA VAL A 81 19.92 13.60 -1.87
C VAL A 81 20.93 13.16 -0.81
N LEU A 82 20.66 12.06 -0.09
CA LEU A 82 21.51 11.58 1.01
C LEU A 82 22.93 11.18 0.56
N THR A 83 23.07 10.75 -0.69
CA THR A 83 24.37 10.34 -1.24
C THR A 83 25.08 11.42 -2.04
N THR A 84 24.43 12.56 -2.28
CA THR A 84 25.04 13.70 -2.97
C THR A 84 25.73 14.59 -1.93
N PRO A 85 27.06 14.82 -2.04
CA PRO A 85 27.76 15.72 -1.12
C PRO A 85 27.41 17.19 -1.40
N GLY A 86 27.46 18.03 -0.37
CA GLY A 86 27.32 19.48 -0.49
C GLY A 86 26.09 20.09 0.17
N TYR A 87 25.15 19.29 0.68
CA TYR A 87 24.03 19.81 1.46
C TYR A 87 24.45 20.12 2.91
N PRO A 88 23.76 21.05 3.60
CA PRO A 88 23.95 21.27 5.03
C PRO A 88 23.63 20.00 5.84
N LYS A 89 24.38 19.72 6.91
CA LYS A 89 24.21 18.53 7.77
C LYS A 89 22.77 18.32 8.25
N PHE A 90 22.06 19.41 8.57
CA PHE A 90 20.67 19.36 9.01
C PHE A 90 19.71 18.74 7.99
N VAL A 91 19.95 18.94 6.68
CA VAL A 91 19.10 18.39 5.62
C VAL A 91 19.15 16.87 5.63
N TYR A 92 20.34 16.28 5.75
CA TYR A 92 20.49 14.82 5.84
C TYR A 92 19.75 14.25 7.04
N ILE A 93 19.89 14.87 8.21
CA ILE A 93 19.22 14.44 9.45
C ILE A 93 17.70 14.53 9.30
N LEU A 94 17.20 15.64 8.76
CA LEU A 94 15.77 15.86 8.57
C LEU A 94 15.14 14.81 7.64
N ILE A 95 15.79 14.52 6.50
CA ILE A 95 15.32 13.50 5.55
C ILE A 95 15.29 12.13 6.22
N CYS A 96 16.35 11.76 6.94
CA CYS A 96 16.38 10.50 7.68
C CYS A 96 15.22 10.39 8.67
N ILE A 97 14.97 11.43 9.48
CA ILE A 97 13.86 11.44 10.45
C ILE A 97 12.51 11.28 9.74
N MET A 98 12.26 12.07 8.69
CA MET A 98 10.98 12.04 7.96
C MET A 98 10.73 10.68 7.31
N VAL A 99 11.74 10.12 6.62
CA VAL A 99 11.63 8.80 5.98
C VAL A 99 11.44 7.69 7.03
N SER A 100 12.10 7.76 8.17
CA SER A 100 11.97 6.77 9.26
C SER A 100 10.62 6.83 9.98
N ILE A 101 9.91 7.97 9.98
CA ILE A 101 8.57 8.08 10.57
C ILE A 101 7.51 7.38 9.70
N VAL A 102 7.69 7.34 8.38
CA VAL A 102 6.73 6.72 7.44
C VAL A 102 6.41 5.26 7.79
N PRO A 103 7.37 4.33 7.97
CA PRO A 103 7.06 2.95 8.33
C PRO A 103 6.40 2.84 9.71
N LEU A 104 6.71 3.73 10.67
CA LEU A 104 6.06 3.73 11.99
C LEU A 104 4.56 4.03 11.88
N ALA A 105 4.16 4.96 11.01
CA ALA A 105 2.76 5.30 10.79
C ALA A 105 2.05 4.31 9.85
N LYS A 106 2.71 3.85 8.78
CA LYS A 106 2.08 3.02 7.74
C LYS A 106 1.99 1.55 8.08
N THR A 107 2.98 0.99 8.79
CA THR A 107 3.01 -0.46 9.07
C THR A 107 1.81 -0.93 9.89
N PRO A 108 1.39 -0.25 10.98
CA PRO A 108 0.22 -0.67 11.75
C PRO A 108 -1.07 -0.64 10.92
N LEU A 109 -1.24 0.39 10.06
CA LEU A 109 -2.43 0.54 9.20
C LEU A 109 -2.53 -0.61 8.19
N ASN A 110 -1.41 -1.01 7.58
CA ASN A 110 -1.37 -2.11 6.60
C ASN A 110 -1.36 -3.49 7.26
N ALA A 111 -0.78 -3.62 8.45
CA ALA A 111 -0.79 -4.87 9.22
C ALA A 111 -2.18 -5.19 9.77
N GLY A 112 -2.98 -4.17 10.10
CA GLY A 112 -4.30 -4.32 10.73
C GLY A 112 -5.23 -5.31 10.03
N PRO A 113 -5.53 -5.14 8.72
CA PRO A 113 -6.36 -6.10 7.99
C PRO A 113 -5.82 -7.54 8.02
N ILE A 114 -4.50 -7.72 7.90
CA ILE A 114 -3.85 -9.04 7.91
C ILE A 114 -4.00 -9.70 9.29
N ILE A 115 -3.73 -8.94 10.35
CA ILE A 115 -3.88 -9.41 11.73
C ILE A 115 -5.33 -9.81 11.99
N ASN A 116 -6.31 -8.98 11.59
CA ASN A 116 -7.74 -9.28 11.78
C ASN A 116 -8.16 -10.56 11.06
N ILE A 117 -7.67 -10.79 9.84
CA ILE A 117 -7.97 -12.02 9.07
C ILE A 117 -7.35 -13.24 9.76
N ILE A 118 -6.10 -13.14 10.22
CA ILE A 118 -5.43 -14.24 10.94
C ILE A 118 -6.17 -14.52 12.25
N GLU A 119 -6.49 -13.49 13.05
CA GLU A 119 -7.27 -13.63 14.29
C GLU A 119 -8.65 -14.25 14.04
N PHE A 120 -9.29 -13.93 12.92
CA PHE A 120 -10.54 -14.56 12.50
C PHE A 120 -10.36 -16.05 12.17
N ILE A 121 -9.34 -16.41 11.39
CA ILE A 121 -9.03 -17.81 11.03
C ILE A 121 -8.72 -18.66 12.27
N PHE A 122 -8.02 -18.09 13.26
CA PHE A 122 -7.73 -18.76 14.54
C PHE A 122 -8.92 -18.75 15.52
N GLY A 123 -10.09 -18.21 15.14
CA GLY A 123 -11.30 -18.20 15.97
C GLY A 123 -11.23 -17.25 17.17
N ILE A 124 -10.33 -16.27 17.14
CA ILE A 124 -10.09 -15.32 18.24
C ILE A 124 -11.08 -14.14 18.19
N ALA A 125 -11.53 -13.77 16.99
CA ALA A 125 -12.37 -12.60 16.75
C ALA A 125 -13.74 -12.67 17.47
N SER A 126 -14.39 -13.84 17.50
CA SER A 126 -15.71 -14.02 18.15
C SER A 126 -15.69 -13.94 19.69
N ASN A 127 -14.53 -14.06 20.34
CA ASN A 127 -14.44 -14.05 21.80
C ASN A 127 -14.21 -12.64 22.40
N SER A 128 -14.08 -11.60 21.55
CA SER A 128 -13.74 -10.24 22.00
C SER A 128 -14.99 -9.34 22.18
N GLN A 129 -16.14 -9.72 21.61
CA GLN A 129 -17.38 -8.93 21.71
C GLN A 129 -18.24 -9.31 22.92
N SER A 130 -17.98 -10.47 23.53
CA SER A 130 -18.63 -10.92 24.76
C SER A 130 -18.01 -10.33 26.04
N THR A 131 -16.95 -9.52 25.94
CA THR A 131 -16.14 -9.09 27.11
C THR A 131 -16.56 -7.76 27.71
N ALA A 132 -17.61 -7.10 27.19
CA ALA A 132 -18.15 -5.88 27.78
C ALA A 132 -19.36 -6.12 28.72
N ALA A 133 -19.87 -7.36 28.78
CA ALA A 133 -20.95 -7.74 29.66
C ALA A 133 -20.66 -9.13 30.23
N GLU A 134 -19.93 -9.17 31.36
CA GLU A 134 -20.02 -10.18 32.43
C GLU A 134 -18.78 -10.06 33.31
N GLU A 135 -18.84 -9.13 34.27
CA GLU A 135 -18.09 -9.22 35.52
C GLU A 135 -18.74 -10.31 36.37
N ASP A 136 -18.29 -11.57 36.27
CA ASP A 136 -18.44 -12.52 37.39
C ASP A 136 -17.43 -13.68 37.33
N GLY A 137 -16.45 -13.65 38.24
CA GLY A 137 -16.25 -14.75 39.18
C GLY A 137 -15.59 -16.09 38.81
N ASP A 138 -15.03 -16.37 37.61
CA ASP A 138 -14.42 -17.70 37.34
C ASP A 138 -12.92 -17.68 36.96
N LYS A 139 -12.07 -18.21 37.87
CA LYS A 139 -10.61 -18.38 37.72
C LYS A 139 -10.19 -19.33 36.58
N SER A 140 -11.11 -20.17 36.09
CA SER A 140 -10.89 -20.98 34.88
C SER A 140 -10.82 -20.10 33.62
N ASN A 141 -11.57 -18.99 33.61
CA ASN A 141 -11.66 -18.07 32.48
C ASN A 141 -10.39 -17.20 32.34
N ASP A 142 -9.68 -16.92 33.44
CA ASP A 142 -8.45 -16.12 33.45
C ASP A 142 -7.30 -16.77 32.66
N LYS A 143 -7.07 -18.09 32.81
CA LYS A 143 -6.00 -18.79 32.06
C LYS A 143 -6.28 -18.81 30.56
N LYS A 144 -7.56 -18.97 30.18
CA LYS A 144 -8.00 -18.93 28.78
C LYS A 144 -7.85 -17.52 28.20
N GLN A 145 -8.20 -16.49 28.96
CA GLN A 145 -8.03 -15.09 28.56
C GLN A 145 -6.55 -14.68 28.41
N ILE A 146 -5.66 -15.14 29.30
CA ILE A 146 -4.21 -14.90 29.19
C ILE A 146 -3.65 -15.57 27.93
N GLY A 147 -4.06 -16.81 27.65
CA GLY A 147 -3.67 -17.53 26.43
C GLY A 147 -4.07 -16.78 25.15
N VAL A 148 -5.29 -16.24 25.12
CA VAL A 148 -5.77 -15.43 23.98
C VAL A 148 -4.96 -14.12 23.82
N LYS A 149 -4.66 -13.42 24.92
CA LYS A 149 -3.84 -12.19 24.89
C LYS A 149 -2.43 -12.48 24.36
N ILE A 150 -1.80 -13.56 24.81
CA ILE A 150 -0.47 -14.00 24.35
C ILE A 150 -0.52 -14.33 22.86
N LEU A 151 -1.53 -15.08 22.41
CA LEU A 151 -1.66 -15.45 21.00
C LEU A 151 -1.83 -14.22 20.10
N LYS A 152 -2.62 -13.21 20.51
CA LYS A 152 -2.73 -11.92 19.79
C LYS A 152 -1.39 -11.20 19.69
N ILE A 153 -0.60 -11.18 20.77
CA ILE A 153 0.74 -10.57 20.77
C ILE A 153 1.67 -11.31 19.80
N ILE A 154 1.65 -12.65 19.82
CA ILE A 154 2.45 -13.48 18.92
C ILE A 154 2.08 -13.21 17.45
N ILE A 155 0.79 -13.17 17.11
CA ILE A 155 0.33 -12.87 15.74
C ILE A 155 0.82 -11.48 15.30
N LYS A 156 0.69 -10.47 16.16
CA LYS A 156 1.13 -9.10 15.85
C LYS A 156 2.65 -9.03 15.65
N LEU A 157 3.44 -9.67 16.51
CA LEU A 157 4.89 -9.73 16.38
C LEU A 157 5.31 -10.48 15.12
N PHE A 158 4.65 -11.59 14.81
CA PHE A 158 4.91 -12.38 13.61
C PHE A 158 4.67 -11.58 12.32
N VAL A 159 3.49 -10.97 12.18
CA VAL A 159 3.13 -10.19 10.97
C VAL A 159 4.09 -9.01 10.77
N ASN A 160 4.36 -8.23 11.83
CA ASN A 160 5.28 -7.10 11.72
C ASN A 160 6.74 -7.56 11.51
N GLY A 161 7.16 -8.66 12.14
CA GLY A 161 8.46 -9.26 11.95
C GLY A 161 8.69 -9.73 10.51
N MET A 162 7.66 -10.25 9.84
CA MET A 162 7.73 -10.62 8.42
C MET A 162 7.98 -9.42 7.51
N PHE A 163 7.37 -8.26 7.77
CA PHE A 163 7.66 -7.04 7.00
C PHE A 163 9.13 -6.62 7.11
N VAL A 164 9.68 -6.64 8.33
CA VAL A 164 11.09 -6.29 8.57
C VAL A 164 12.01 -7.30 7.90
N PHE A 165 11.71 -8.60 8.03
CA PHE A 165 12.50 -9.67 7.44
C PHE A 165 12.61 -9.55 5.91
N VAL A 166 11.47 -9.33 5.23
CA VAL A 166 11.45 -9.13 3.77
C VAL A 166 12.25 -7.89 3.37
N SER A 167 12.14 -6.80 4.15
CA SER A 167 12.90 -5.56 3.90
C SER A 167 14.41 -5.74 4.02
N ILE A 168 14.89 -6.66 4.86
CA ILE A 168 16.33 -6.95 5.00
C ILE A 168 16.84 -7.77 3.83
N ILE A 169 16.07 -8.74 3.35
CA ILE A 169 16.49 -9.64 2.26
C ILE A 169 16.54 -8.92 0.91
N TYR A 170 15.55 -8.06 0.62
CA TYR A 170 15.42 -7.43 -0.68
C TYR A 170 15.48 -5.89 -0.58
N PRO A 171 16.67 -5.27 -0.60
CA PRO A 171 16.82 -3.81 -0.47
C PRO A 171 16.66 -3.03 -1.80
N LYS A 172 16.04 -3.62 -2.83
CA LYS A 172 15.77 -2.97 -4.13
C LYS A 172 14.35 -2.41 -4.18
N PHE A 173 14.20 -1.18 -3.71
CA PHE A 173 12.91 -0.51 -3.51
C PHE A 173 12.08 -0.36 -4.79
N ASP A 174 12.71 0.17 -5.84
CA ASP A 174 12.10 0.41 -7.16
C ASP A 174 11.48 -0.85 -7.77
N ARG A 175 12.21 -1.97 -7.73
CA ARG A 175 11.76 -3.25 -8.31
C ARG A 175 10.60 -3.86 -7.52
N ILE A 176 10.67 -3.82 -6.19
CA ILE A 176 9.59 -4.35 -5.34
C ILE A 176 8.30 -3.55 -5.56
N ILE A 177 8.40 -2.22 -5.62
CA ILE A 177 7.24 -1.35 -5.84
C ILE A 177 6.73 -1.45 -7.26
N GLY A 178 7.62 -1.49 -8.26
CA GLY A 178 7.24 -1.72 -9.64
C GLY A 178 6.47 -3.03 -9.81
N LEU A 179 6.98 -4.13 -9.22
CA LEU A 179 6.35 -5.44 -9.29
C LEU A 179 5.01 -5.48 -8.52
N SER A 180 4.99 -5.01 -7.28
CA SER A 180 3.78 -5.02 -6.43
C SER A 180 2.69 -4.09 -6.96
N GLY A 181 3.07 -2.92 -7.48
CA GLY A 181 2.16 -1.99 -8.17
C GLY A 181 1.62 -2.57 -9.47
N ALA A 182 2.48 -3.12 -10.33
CA ALA A 182 2.04 -3.69 -11.60
C ALA A 182 1.10 -4.90 -11.43
N SER A 183 1.43 -5.82 -10.52
CA SER A 183 0.68 -7.08 -10.36
C SER A 183 -0.46 -6.96 -9.34
N LEU A 184 -0.12 -6.76 -8.07
CA LEU A 184 -1.07 -6.81 -6.96
C LEU A 184 -2.04 -5.64 -7.00
N CYS A 185 -1.56 -4.43 -7.28
CA CYS A 185 -2.43 -3.25 -7.35
C CYS A 185 -3.40 -3.35 -8.54
N SER A 186 -2.96 -3.79 -9.72
CA SER A 186 -3.86 -4.01 -10.87
C SER A 186 -4.97 -5.01 -10.55
N ILE A 187 -4.64 -6.11 -9.87
CA ILE A 187 -5.62 -7.12 -9.46
C ILE A 187 -6.60 -6.53 -8.43
N ILE A 188 -6.08 -5.96 -7.35
CA ILE A 188 -6.87 -5.55 -6.17
C ILE A 188 -7.66 -4.27 -6.43
N CYS A 189 -7.12 -3.32 -7.20
CA CYS A 189 -7.70 -1.99 -7.38
C CYS A 189 -8.49 -1.84 -8.70
N ILE A 190 -8.19 -2.64 -9.72
CA ILE A 190 -8.87 -2.56 -11.02
C ILE A 190 -9.72 -3.80 -11.28
N ILE A 191 -9.08 -4.98 -11.37
CA ILE A 191 -9.74 -6.19 -11.88
C ILE A 191 -10.83 -6.66 -10.91
N LEU A 192 -10.51 -6.82 -9.64
CA LEU A 192 -11.40 -7.41 -8.63
C LEU A 192 -12.60 -6.51 -8.29
N PRO A 193 -12.45 -5.18 -8.05
CA PRO A 193 -13.58 -4.29 -7.78
C PRO A 193 -14.53 -4.20 -8.97
N CYS A 194 -13.99 -4.07 -10.20
CA CYS A 194 -14.81 -4.03 -11.41
C CYS A 194 -15.55 -5.35 -11.64
N SER A 195 -14.89 -6.48 -11.40
CA SER A 195 -15.49 -7.81 -11.53
C SER A 195 -16.63 -8.03 -10.52
N PHE A 196 -16.42 -7.62 -9.27
CA PHE A 196 -17.45 -7.66 -8.23
C PHE A 196 -18.63 -6.76 -8.58
N TYR A 197 -18.39 -5.52 -8.99
CA TYR A 197 -19.46 -4.61 -9.40
C TYR A 197 -20.29 -5.18 -10.56
N LEU A 198 -19.65 -5.75 -11.57
CA LEU A 198 -20.34 -6.40 -12.70
C LEU A 198 -21.20 -7.59 -12.24
N LYS A 199 -20.70 -8.40 -11.30
CA LYS A 199 -21.40 -9.59 -10.81
C LYS A 199 -22.54 -9.27 -9.84
N LEU A 200 -22.36 -8.28 -8.96
CA LEU A 200 -23.33 -7.89 -7.94
C LEU A 200 -24.41 -6.96 -8.51
N CYS A 201 -24.02 -5.88 -9.18
CA CYS A 201 -24.95 -4.83 -9.60
C CYS A 201 -25.56 -5.07 -10.98
N LYS A 202 -25.00 -6.00 -11.77
CA LYS A 202 -25.46 -6.35 -13.14
C LYS A 202 -25.84 -5.12 -13.98
N PRO A 203 -24.95 -4.11 -14.11
CA PRO A 203 -25.26 -2.88 -14.84
C PRO A 203 -25.58 -3.17 -16.31
N LYS A 204 -26.50 -2.40 -16.90
CA LYS A 204 -26.94 -2.57 -18.30
C LYS A 204 -26.32 -1.50 -19.21
N GLY A 205 -26.23 -1.82 -20.51
CA GLY A 205 -25.80 -0.89 -21.55
C GLY A 205 -24.34 -0.44 -21.44
N ASN A 206 -24.10 0.85 -21.68
CA ASN A 206 -22.75 1.43 -21.82
C ASN A 206 -21.90 1.34 -20.53
N GLN A 207 -22.53 1.34 -19.34
CA GLN A 207 -21.80 1.17 -18.08
C GLN A 207 -21.10 -0.19 -18.01
N ARG A 208 -21.76 -1.25 -18.49
CA ARG A 208 -21.19 -2.60 -18.50
C ARG A 208 -19.93 -2.67 -19.37
N LEU A 209 -19.97 -2.00 -20.53
CA LEU A 209 -18.82 -1.92 -21.44
C LEU A 209 -17.64 -1.16 -20.81
N LYS A 210 -17.89 -0.07 -20.09
CA LYS A 210 -16.84 0.69 -19.37
C LYS A 210 -16.07 -0.18 -18.36
N TYR A 211 -16.76 -1.01 -17.58
CA TYR A 211 -16.07 -1.88 -16.62
C TYR A 211 -15.34 -3.05 -17.28
N TYR A 212 -15.89 -3.64 -18.35
CA TYR A 212 -15.15 -4.67 -19.11
C TYR A 212 -13.90 -4.11 -19.79
N THR A 213 -14.00 -2.93 -20.39
CA THR A 213 -12.82 -2.27 -21.00
C THR A 213 -11.77 -1.94 -19.95
N ALA A 214 -12.17 -1.46 -18.77
CA ALA A 214 -11.24 -1.24 -17.64
C ALA A 214 -10.56 -2.53 -17.18
N ILE A 215 -11.28 -3.66 -17.08
CA ILE A 215 -10.69 -4.96 -16.74
C ILE A 215 -9.69 -5.42 -17.79
N ILE A 216 -10.05 -5.34 -19.08
CA ILE A 216 -9.16 -5.75 -20.19
C ILE A 216 -7.88 -4.90 -20.18
N LEU A 217 -8.04 -3.58 -20.07
CA LEU A 217 -6.92 -2.65 -20.05
C LEU A 217 -6.03 -2.84 -18.83
N GLY A 218 -6.63 -2.99 -17.64
CA GLY A 218 -5.91 -3.27 -16.39
C GLY A 218 -5.19 -4.62 -16.43
N THR A 219 -5.77 -5.63 -17.05
CA THR A 219 -5.13 -6.94 -17.23
C THR A 219 -3.95 -6.85 -18.20
N PHE A 220 -4.12 -6.15 -19.32
CA PHE A 220 -3.06 -5.94 -20.30
C PHE A 220 -1.87 -5.17 -19.70
N PHE A 221 -2.12 -4.03 -19.06
CA PHE A 221 -1.07 -3.25 -18.40
C PHE A 221 -0.47 -3.99 -17.20
N GLY A 222 -1.28 -4.67 -16.40
CA GLY A 222 -0.80 -5.45 -15.27
C GLY A 222 0.16 -6.56 -15.72
N ILE A 223 -0.19 -7.34 -16.75
CA ILE A 223 0.67 -8.41 -17.27
C ILE A 223 1.96 -7.84 -17.87
N THR A 224 1.85 -6.82 -18.73
CA THR A 224 3.01 -6.23 -19.42
C THR A 224 3.99 -5.56 -18.45
N ALA A 225 3.49 -4.81 -17.47
CA ALA A 225 4.30 -4.19 -16.44
C ALA A 225 4.89 -5.22 -15.46
N THR A 226 4.15 -6.29 -15.13
CA THR A 226 4.68 -7.39 -14.28
C THR A 226 5.80 -8.14 -15.00
N TYR A 227 5.63 -8.44 -16.28
CA TYR A 227 6.69 -9.04 -17.09
C TYR A 227 7.94 -8.16 -17.13
N ALA A 228 7.76 -6.85 -17.35
CA ALA A 228 8.87 -5.91 -17.35
C ALA A 228 9.61 -5.87 -16.00
N ALA A 229 8.88 -5.87 -14.88
CA ALA A 229 9.47 -5.83 -13.54
C ALA A 229 10.22 -7.12 -13.13
N ILE A 230 9.90 -8.26 -13.72
CA ILE A 230 10.57 -9.54 -13.44
C ILE A 230 11.82 -9.71 -14.31
N VAL A 231 11.71 -9.35 -15.60
CA VAL A 231 12.75 -9.63 -16.59
C VAL A 231 13.87 -8.59 -16.59
N PHE A 232 13.57 -7.34 -16.22
CA PHE A 232 14.51 -6.21 -16.27
C PHE A 232 14.80 -5.68 -14.85
#